data_AF-A0A6J3EGV0-F1
#
_entry.id   AF-A0A6J3EGV0-F1
#
_cell.length_a   1.000
_cell.length_b   1.000
_cell.length_c   1.000
_cell.angle_alpha   90.00
_cell.angle_beta   90.00
_cell.angle_gamma   90.00
#
_symmetry.space_group_name_H-M   'P 1'
#
loop_
_entity.id
_entity.type
_entity.pdbx_description
1 polymer ?
#
loop_
_entity_poly.entity_id
_entity_poly.type
_entity_poly.pdbx_seq_one_letter_code
_entity_poly.pdbx_strand_id
1 'polypeptide(L)'
;MKLWDVVAVCVVLLNTVSTSPLPTANMPEDYPDQFDEVVDFIQATIKRLRRSPDKQTPIFSRRERNRQNAAMNIENSSKKGRRNQKGKNRGCVLTEIHLNVTDLDLGYETKEELIFRYCSGSCDAAETTYDKILKNLTRKKKLVNDKVRQACCRPTAFDDDLSFLDDNLVYHILKKHSAKRCGCV
;
A
#
# COMPACT_ATOMS: atom_id res chain seq x y z
N MET A 1 63.47 43.14 -9.68
CA MET A 1 62.84 42.18 -10.60
C MET A 1 61.85 42.97 -11.43
N LYS A 2 62.09 43.05 -12.74
CA LYS A 2 61.39 44.00 -13.61
C LYS A 2 60.02 43.40 -13.93
N LEU A 3 58.97 44.22 -13.99
CA LEU A 3 57.58 43.80 -14.24
C LEU A 3 57.42 42.91 -15.50
N TRP A 4 58.35 43.06 -16.44
CA TRP A 4 58.48 42.28 -17.67
C TRP A 4 58.84 40.80 -17.44
N ASP A 5 59.55 40.47 -16.35
CA ASP A 5 59.92 39.09 -16.01
C ASP A 5 58.69 38.27 -15.57
N VAL A 6 57.72 38.91 -14.89
CA VAL A 6 56.47 38.26 -14.45
C VAL A 6 55.52 38.06 -15.63
N VAL A 7 55.45 39.03 -16.55
CA VAL A 7 54.62 38.91 -17.76
C VAL A 7 55.16 37.81 -18.69
N ALA A 8 56.48 37.70 -18.82
CA ALA A 8 57.10 36.63 -19.61
C ALA A 8 56.81 35.24 -19.02
N VAL A 9 56.87 35.08 -17.70
CA VAL A 9 56.51 33.81 -17.02
C VAL A 9 55.02 33.50 -17.17
N CYS A 10 54.13 34.49 -17.04
CA CYS A 10 52.68 34.28 -17.23
C CYS A 10 52.32 33.90 -18.67
N VAL A 11 52.95 34.50 -19.68
CA VAL A 11 52.68 34.17 -21.10
C VAL A 11 53.24 32.79 -21.46
N VAL A 12 54.36 32.37 -20.88
CA VAL A 12 54.92 31.02 -21.09
C VAL A 12 54.05 29.96 -20.39
N LEU A 13 53.54 30.23 -19.18
CA LEU A 13 52.65 29.31 -18.45
C LEU A 13 51.25 29.15 -19.09
N LEU A 14 50.75 30.18 -19.78
CA LEU A 14 49.45 30.11 -20.48
C LEU A 14 49.52 29.36 -21.82
N ASN A 15 50.71 29.22 -22.43
CA ASN A 15 50.89 28.54 -23.71
C ASN A 15 51.32 27.07 -23.57
N THR A 16 51.45 26.54 -22.35
CA THR A 16 51.76 25.13 -22.08
C THR A 16 50.56 24.30 -21.62
N VAL A 17 49.34 24.85 -21.60
CA VAL A 17 48.12 24.03 -21.48
C VAL A 17 47.78 23.48 -22.87
N SER A 18 48.44 22.35 -23.15
CA SER A 18 48.07 21.31 -24.09
C SER A 18 46.70 21.49 -24.75
N THR A 19 46.72 21.93 -26.01
CA THR A 19 45.70 21.67 -27.02
C THR A 19 45.54 20.17 -27.19
N SER A 20 44.83 19.56 -26.25
CA SER A 20 44.35 18.20 -26.36
C SER A 20 42.97 18.33 -27.02
N PRO A 21 42.75 17.84 -28.26
CA PRO A 21 41.41 17.80 -28.79
C PRO A 21 40.59 16.91 -27.85
N LEU A 22 39.51 17.47 -27.30
CA LEU A 22 38.50 16.68 -26.60
C LEU A 22 38.05 15.56 -27.55
N PRO A 23 37.90 14.31 -27.07
CA PRO A 23 37.27 13.29 -27.89
C PRO A 23 35.88 13.83 -28.23
N THR A 24 35.59 13.99 -29.52
CA THR A 24 34.23 14.08 -29.99
C THR A 24 33.54 12.83 -29.48
N ALA A 25 32.76 12.99 -28.41
CA ALA A 25 31.74 12.02 -28.09
C ALA A 25 30.81 12.06 -29.30
N ASN A 26 31.02 11.12 -30.21
CA ASN A 26 30.03 10.67 -31.17
C ASN A 26 28.81 10.28 -30.32
N MET A 27 27.89 11.21 -30.15
CA MET A 27 26.58 10.92 -29.63
C MET A 27 25.90 10.12 -30.74
N PRO A 28 25.45 8.87 -30.51
CA PRO A 28 24.51 8.26 -31.41
C PRO A 28 23.25 9.13 -31.35
N GLU A 29 22.89 9.79 -32.45
CA GLU A 29 21.52 10.25 -32.68
C GLU A 29 20.62 9.03 -32.86
N ASP A 30 20.44 8.27 -31.80
CA ASP A 30 19.49 7.18 -31.75
C ASP A 30 19.05 7.00 -30.29
N TYR A 31 18.11 7.87 -29.88
CA TYR A 31 17.39 7.81 -28.61
C TYR A 31 15.94 8.26 -28.89
N PRO A 32 14.92 7.54 -28.37
CA PRO A 32 14.18 6.57 -29.20
C PRO A 32 12.79 7.05 -29.61
N ASP A 33 12.29 6.49 -30.73
CA ASP A 33 10.87 6.43 -31.19
C ASP A 33 9.86 5.98 -30.10
N GLN A 34 10.35 5.53 -28.94
CA GLN A 34 9.54 5.07 -27.81
C GLN A 34 8.88 6.23 -27.03
N PHE A 35 9.42 7.45 -27.12
CA PHE A 35 8.80 8.60 -26.48
C PHE A 35 7.55 9.06 -27.23
N ASP A 36 7.54 8.99 -28.56
CA ASP A 36 6.37 9.38 -29.36
C ASP A 36 5.17 8.46 -29.11
N GLU A 37 5.40 7.16 -28.92
CA GLU A 37 4.34 6.21 -28.56
C GLU A 37 3.72 6.52 -27.18
N VAL A 38 4.55 6.90 -26.20
CA VAL A 38 4.10 7.29 -24.86
C VAL A 38 3.38 8.63 -24.90
N VAL A 39 3.88 9.59 -25.66
CA VAL A 39 3.26 10.92 -25.85
C VAL A 39 1.89 10.77 -26.54
N ASP A 40 1.78 9.90 -27.55
CA ASP A 40 0.52 9.60 -28.21
C ASP A 40 -0.48 8.89 -27.29
N PHE A 41 -0.03 7.99 -26.43
CA PHE A 41 -0.87 7.35 -25.42
C PHE A 41 -1.40 8.35 -24.39
N ILE A 42 -0.54 9.26 -23.91
CA ILE A 42 -0.93 10.34 -22.98
C ILE A 42 -1.93 11.28 -23.68
N GLN A 43 -1.65 11.68 -24.92
CA GLN A 43 -2.50 12.58 -25.69
C GLN A 43 -3.86 11.94 -26.01
N ALA A 44 -3.91 10.65 -26.35
CA ALA A 44 -5.14 9.89 -26.55
C ALA A 44 -5.98 9.80 -25.28
N THR A 45 -5.34 9.66 -24.12
CA THR A 45 -6.02 9.61 -22.81
C THR A 45 -6.63 10.96 -22.44
N ILE A 46 -5.89 12.07 -22.62
CA ILE A 46 -6.41 13.43 -22.38
C ILE A 46 -7.57 13.77 -23.34
N LYS A 47 -7.48 13.33 -24.60
CA LYS A 47 -8.53 13.55 -25.62
C LYS A 47 -9.81 12.76 -25.32
N ARG A 48 -9.70 11.59 -24.66
CA ARG A 48 -10.85 10.83 -24.14
C ARG A 48 -11.48 11.50 -22.92
N LEU A 49 -10.68 12.01 -21.98
CA LEU A 49 -11.17 12.74 -20.81
C LEU A 49 -11.95 14.01 -21.21
N ARG A 50 -11.47 14.75 -22.21
CA ARG A 50 -12.15 15.96 -22.72
C ARG A 50 -13.43 15.71 -23.51
N ARG A 51 -13.73 14.47 -23.92
CA ARG A 51 -14.98 14.09 -24.62
C ARG A 51 -16.08 13.60 -23.68
N SER A 52 -15.82 13.49 -22.37
CA SER A 52 -16.87 13.22 -21.40
C SER A 52 -17.65 14.50 -21.11
N PRO A 53 -18.99 14.52 -21.24
CA PRO A 53 -19.78 15.68 -20.88
C PRO A 53 -19.75 15.88 -19.36
N ASP A 54 -19.46 17.12 -18.97
CA ASP A 54 -19.57 17.67 -17.62
C ASP A 54 -20.89 17.26 -16.96
N LYS A 55 -20.82 16.49 -15.87
CA LYS A 55 -21.75 16.63 -14.75
C LYS A 55 -21.01 17.36 -13.65
N GLN A 56 -21.02 18.68 -13.76
CA GLN A 56 -20.68 19.60 -12.69
C GLN A 56 -21.61 19.34 -11.51
N THR A 57 -21.07 18.80 -10.42
CA THR A 57 -21.67 18.92 -9.09
C THR A 57 -21.14 20.19 -8.44
N PRO A 58 -21.91 21.29 -8.34
CA PRO A 58 -21.71 22.21 -7.24
C PRO A 58 -22.39 21.62 -6.00
N ILE A 59 -21.90 21.95 -4.81
CA ILE A 59 -22.67 22.23 -3.57
C ILE A 59 -21.69 22.10 -2.38
N PHE A 60 -21.04 23.22 -2.08
CA PHE A 60 -20.84 23.64 -0.69
C PHE A 60 -21.38 25.06 -0.58
N SER A 61 -22.69 25.19 -0.36
CA SER A 61 -23.33 26.43 0.12
C SER A 61 -24.83 26.22 0.38
N ARG A 62 -25.21 25.38 1.36
CA ARG A 62 -26.47 25.61 2.09
C ARG A 62 -26.53 24.87 3.41
N ARG A 63 -25.76 25.39 4.37
CA ARG A 63 -26.24 25.46 5.75
C ARG A 63 -27.59 26.18 5.69
N GLU A 64 -28.58 25.68 6.44
CA GLU A 64 -29.78 26.43 6.85
C GLU A 64 -31.00 26.45 5.91
N ARG A 65 -31.69 25.29 5.80
CA ARG A 65 -33.18 25.21 5.78
C ARG A 65 -33.66 23.76 5.77
N ASN A 66 -33.57 23.08 6.91
CA ASN A 66 -34.50 21.96 7.18
C ASN A 66 -34.61 21.72 8.68
N ARG A 67 -35.20 22.69 9.38
CA ARG A 67 -35.51 22.62 10.82
C ARG A 67 -37.00 22.82 11.09
N GLN A 68 -37.84 22.45 10.12
CA GLN A 68 -39.29 22.48 10.23
C GLN A 68 -39.82 21.23 9.54
N ASN A 69 -40.01 20.19 10.34
CA ASN A 69 -41.03 19.14 10.22
C ASN A 69 -40.69 18.05 11.25
N ALA A 70 -40.58 18.46 12.50
CA ALA A 70 -40.67 17.58 13.66
C ALA A 70 -42.06 17.79 14.24
N ALA A 71 -43.06 17.12 13.70
CA ALA A 71 -44.31 16.86 14.40
C ALA A 71 -45.09 15.75 13.68
N MET A 72 -45.40 14.72 14.45
CA MET A 72 -46.47 13.74 14.24
C MET A 72 -46.12 12.47 13.45
N ASN A 73 -46.22 11.38 14.21
CA ASN A 73 -46.60 10.03 13.80
C ASN A 73 -45.45 9.02 13.56
N ILE A 74 -44.89 8.53 14.67
CA ILE A 74 -44.25 7.20 14.71
C ILE A 74 -44.95 6.40 15.81
N GLU A 75 -46.13 5.88 15.48
CA GLU A 75 -46.57 4.61 16.05
C GLU A 75 -46.24 3.49 15.05
N ASN A 76 -45.69 2.40 15.57
CA ASN A 76 -45.46 1.13 14.90
C ASN A 76 -44.52 1.12 13.68
N SER A 77 -43.22 0.94 13.95
CA SER A 77 -42.57 -0.29 13.44
C SER A 77 -41.28 -0.58 14.20
N SER A 78 -41.33 -1.67 14.95
CA SER A 78 -40.22 -2.43 15.48
C SER A 78 -39.27 -2.90 14.36
N LYS A 79 -38.45 -2.00 13.83
CA LYS A 79 -37.29 -2.35 13.00
C LYS A 79 -36.05 -2.40 13.87
N LYS A 80 -35.95 -3.52 14.59
CA LYS A 80 -34.71 -4.09 15.12
C LYS A 80 -33.59 -3.84 14.11
N GLY A 81 -32.63 -3.00 14.49
CA GLY A 81 -31.53 -2.59 13.64
C GLY A 81 -30.80 -3.81 13.07
N ARG A 82 -30.95 -4.03 11.76
CA ARG A 82 -30.12 -4.93 10.96
C ARG A 82 -28.73 -4.32 10.82
N ARG A 83 -27.97 -4.28 11.92
CA ARG A 83 -26.53 -3.99 11.88
C ARG A 83 -25.83 -5.24 11.31
N ASN A 84 -25.25 -5.08 10.12
CA ASN A 84 -24.17 -5.89 9.55
C ASN A 84 -24.38 -7.42 9.40
N GLN A 85 -25.35 -7.85 8.58
CA GLN A 85 -25.37 -9.23 8.03
C GLN A 85 -24.55 -9.41 6.73
N LYS A 86 -23.55 -8.57 6.47
CA LYS A 86 -22.66 -8.67 5.27
C LYS A 86 -21.33 -9.38 5.55
N GLY A 87 -21.30 -10.26 6.56
CA GLY A 87 -20.06 -10.82 7.12
C GLY A 87 -19.90 -12.34 7.09
N LYS A 88 -20.93 -13.11 6.70
CA LYS A 88 -20.89 -14.58 6.86
C LYS A 88 -20.15 -15.36 5.75
N ASN A 89 -19.88 -14.75 4.60
CA ASN A 89 -19.23 -15.41 3.46
C ASN A 89 -18.01 -14.64 2.93
N ARG A 90 -17.32 -13.88 3.78
CA ARG A 90 -16.03 -13.31 3.38
C ARG A 90 -15.02 -14.44 3.51
N GLY A 91 -14.45 -14.86 2.37
CA GLY A 91 -13.32 -15.80 2.35
C GLY A 91 -12.12 -15.24 3.10
N CYS A 92 -10.98 -15.90 3.00
CA CYS A 92 -9.76 -15.42 3.63
C CYS A 92 -9.31 -14.07 3.05
N VAL A 93 -9.40 -13.01 3.85
CA VAL A 93 -9.15 -11.62 3.47
C VAL A 93 -8.12 -10.95 4.37
N LEU A 94 -7.41 -9.98 3.78
CA LEU A 94 -6.49 -9.11 4.49
C LEU A 94 -7.26 -7.92 5.07
N THR A 95 -7.06 -7.65 6.36
CA THR A 95 -7.66 -6.51 7.08
C THR A 95 -6.56 -5.65 7.66
N GLU A 96 -6.77 -4.34 7.71
CA GLU A 96 -5.82 -3.35 8.19
C GLU A 96 -6.39 -2.58 9.39
N ILE A 97 -5.55 -2.29 10.39
CA ILE A 97 -5.86 -1.46 11.55
C ILE A 97 -4.65 -0.58 11.90
N HIS A 98 -4.89 0.67 12.27
CA HIS A 98 -3.85 1.59 12.73
C HIS A 98 -3.76 1.48 14.25
N LEU A 99 -2.55 1.28 14.77
CA LEU A 99 -2.28 1.02 16.20
C LEU A 99 -1.01 1.75 16.63
N ASN A 100 -0.87 2.00 17.94
CA ASN A 100 0.43 2.33 18.52
C ASN A 100 1.27 1.07 18.68
N VAL A 101 2.60 1.21 18.71
CA VAL A 101 3.49 0.08 19.02
C VAL A 101 3.22 -0.46 20.44
N THR A 102 2.81 0.40 21.38
CA THR A 102 2.42 0.00 22.74
C THR A 102 1.18 -0.89 22.76
N ASP A 103 0.25 -0.72 21.82
CA ASP A 103 -1.00 -1.50 21.74
C ASP A 103 -0.74 -2.97 21.33
N LEU A 104 0.48 -3.29 20.90
CA LEU A 104 0.90 -4.66 20.60
C LEU A 104 1.26 -5.46 21.86
N ASP A 105 1.34 -4.81 23.03
CA ASP A 105 1.69 -5.43 24.32
C ASP A 105 3.01 -6.24 24.29
N LEU A 106 3.99 -5.78 23.51
CA LEU A 106 5.31 -6.42 23.40
C LEU A 106 6.34 -5.89 24.40
N GLY A 107 5.94 -4.97 25.29
CA GLY A 107 6.80 -4.39 26.34
C GLY A 107 7.68 -3.22 25.89
N TYR A 108 7.38 -2.62 24.72
CA TYR A 108 8.07 -1.42 24.25
C TYR A 108 7.38 -0.16 24.77
N GLU A 109 8.17 0.76 25.30
CA GLU A 109 7.72 2.09 25.69
C GLU A 109 8.11 3.09 24.59
N THR A 110 7.17 3.39 23.69
CA THR A 110 7.39 4.30 22.57
C THR A 110 6.08 4.99 22.18
N LYS A 111 6.19 6.12 21.49
CA LYS A 111 5.06 6.86 20.90
C LYS A 111 4.91 6.61 19.40
N GLU A 112 5.67 5.68 18.84
CA GLU A 112 5.55 5.33 17.43
C GLU A 112 4.27 4.54 17.14
N GLU A 113 3.74 4.75 15.94
CA GLU A 113 2.52 4.14 15.43
C GLU A 113 2.84 3.23 14.23
N LEU A 114 1.99 2.24 13.99
CA LEU A 114 2.08 1.38 12.82
C LEU A 114 0.72 1.02 12.23
N ILE A 115 0.79 0.55 10.99
CA ILE A 115 -0.33 -0.07 10.29
C ILE A 115 -0.17 -1.58 10.43
N PHE A 116 -0.99 -2.20 11.27
CA PHE A 116 -1.01 -3.64 11.45
C PHE A 116 -2.02 -4.29 10.53
N ARG A 117 -1.57 -5.25 9.73
CA ARG A 117 -2.44 -6.05 8.88
C ARG A 117 -2.53 -7.49 9.35
N TYR A 118 -3.73 -8.06 9.31
CA TYR A 118 -4.00 -9.42 9.73
C TYR A 118 -4.95 -10.14 8.80
N CYS A 119 -4.85 -11.48 8.82
CA CYS A 119 -5.69 -12.36 8.02
C CYS A 119 -6.91 -12.80 8.82
N SER A 120 -8.10 -12.62 8.24
CA SER A 120 -9.36 -13.06 8.83
C SER A 120 -10.33 -13.56 7.76
N GLY A 121 -11.34 -14.33 8.17
CA GLY A 121 -12.34 -14.91 7.27
C GLY A 121 -12.31 -16.44 7.25
N SER A 122 -13.23 -17.03 6.48
CA SER A 122 -13.37 -18.49 6.40
C SER A 122 -12.62 -19.10 5.21
N CYS A 123 -12.28 -20.38 5.34
CA CYS A 123 -11.57 -21.15 4.33
C CYS A 123 -12.41 -22.28 3.72
N ASP A 124 -13.74 -22.22 3.89
CA ASP A 124 -14.68 -23.24 3.43
C ASP A 124 -14.74 -23.37 1.89
N ALA A 125 -14.30 -22.36 1.15
CA ALA A 125 -14.33 -22.35 -0.31
C ALA A 125 -13.04 -22.87 -0.97
N ALA A 126 -11.92 -22.89 -0.24
CA ALA A 126 -10.60 -23.27 -0.76
C ALA A 126 -10.28 -24.75 -0.48
N GLU A 127 -11.28 -25.63 -0.53
CA GLU A 127 -11.14 -27.03 -0.13
C GLU A 127 -10.27 -27.80 -1.14
N THR A 128 -9.06 -28.16 -0.72
CA THR A 128 -8.22 -29.13 -1.43
C THR A 128 -8.86 -30.52 -1.37
N THR A 129 -8.38 -31.47 -2.17
CA THR A 129 -8.83 -32.88 -2.07
C THR A 129 -8.60 -33.44 -0.66
N TYR A 130 -7.50 -33.05 0.00
CA TYR A 130 -7.21 -33.44 1.38
C TYR A 130 -8.29 -32.94 2.35
N ASP A 131 -8.68 -31.66 2.25
CA ASP A 131 -9.72 -31.07 3.12
C ASP A 131 -11.08 -31.74 2.92
N LYS A 132 -11.43 -32.07 1.67
CA LYS A 132 -12.65 -32.82 1.35
C LYS A 132 -12.65 -34.20 1.97
N ILE A 133 -11.53 -34.92 1.89
CA ILE A 133 -11.37 -36.23 2.53
C ILE A 133 -11.52 -36.07 4.04
N LEU A 134 -10.83 -35.11 4.63
CA LEU A 134 -10.85 -34.89 6.08
C LEU A 134 -12.26 -34.57 6.57
N LYS A 135 -12.95 -33.63 5.91
CA LYS A 135 -14.36 -33.30 6.18
C LYS A 135 -15.28 -34.51 6.08
N ASN A 136 -15.08 -35.36 5.07
CA ASN A 136 -15.85 -36.60 4.91
C ASN A 136 -15.57 -37.64 6.01
N LEU A 137 -14.30 -37.80 6.40
CA LEU A 137 -13.91 -38.74 7.47
C LEU A 137 -14.39 -38.28 8.84
N THR A 138 -14.32 -36.98 9.14
CA THR A 138 -14.90 -36.37 10.35
C THR A 138 -16.42 -36.59 10.38
N ARG A 139 -17.13 -36.32 9.28
CA ARG A 139 -18.58 -36.56 9.20
C ARG A 139 -18.97 -38.02 9.42
N LYS A 140 -18.14 -38.96 8.94
CA LYS A 140 -18.34 -40.40 9.11
C LYS A 140 -17.81 -40.92 10.45
N LYS A 141 -17.27 -40.06 11.33
CA LYS A 141 -16.63 -40.43 12.61
C LYS A 141 -15.58 -41.55 12.45
N LYS A 142 -14.87 -41.53 11.32
CA LYS A 142 -13.80 -42.50 11.02
C LYS A 142 -12.42 -42.03 11.49
N LEU A 143 -12.31 -40.79 11.96
CA LEU A 143 -11.07 -40.28 12.55
C LEU A 143 -11.04 -40.65 14.02
N VAL A 144 -9.91 -41.18 14.48
CA VAL A 144 -9.66 -41.52 15.89
C VAL A 144 -9.74 -40.26 16.78
N ASN A 145 -9.40 -39.11 16.19
CA ASN A 145 -9.51 -37.81 16.84
C ASN A 145 -10.26 -36.86 15.91
N ASP A 146 -11.45 -36.43 16.29
CA ASP A 146 -12.24 -35.47 15.53
C ASP A 146 -11.62 -34.05 15.52
N LYS A 147 -10.58 -33.79 16.34
CA LYS A 147 -9.87 -32.51 16.40
C LYS A 147 -8.78 -32.36 15.33
N VAL A 148 -9.03 -32.83 14.11
CA VAL A 148 -8.09 -32.53 13.01
C VAL A 148 -8.29 -31.09 12.57
N ARG A 149 -7.18 -30.34 12.49
CA ARG A 149 -7.19 -28.94 12.07
C ARG A 149 -7.53 -28.86 10.58
N GLN A 150 -8.56 -28.09 10.25
CA GLN A 150 -8.89 -27.73 8.87
C GLN A 150 -8.02 -26.53 8.44
N ALA A 151 -7.96 -26.30 7.13
CA ALA A 151 -7.30 -25.11 6.58
C ALA A 151 -7.84 -23.83 7.25
N CYS A 152 -6.92 -22.98 7.69
CA CYS A 152 -7.23 -21.75 8.40
C CYS A 152 -6.69 -20.53 7.65
N CYS A 153 -7.36 -19.38 7.79
CA CYS A 153 -6.91 -18.15 7.16
C CYS A 153 -5.66 -17.62 7.88
N ARG A 154 -4.49 -17.76 7.26
CA ARG A 154 -3.19 -17.35 7.84
C ARG A 154 -2.38 -16.51 6.85
N PRO A 155 -1.39 -15.74 7.34
CA PRO A 155 -0.47 -15.03 6.49
C PRO A 155 0.38 -16.00 5.66
N THR A 156 0.42 -15.79 4.34
CA THR A 156 1.31 -16.49 3.41
C THR A 156 2.52 -15.63 3.03
N ALA A 157 2.48 -14.34 3.34
CA ALA A 157 3.58 -13.41 3.28
C ALA A 157 3.44 -12.35 4.37
N PHE A 158 4.55 -11.78 4.80
CA PHE A 158 4.61 -10.72 5.80
C PHE A 158 5.01 -9.40 5.15
N ASP A 159 4.62 -8.29 5.76
CA ASP A 159 5.10 -6.96 5.39
C ASP A 159 6.57 -6.79 5.79
N ASP A 160 7.15 -5.66 5.37
CA ASP A 160 8.54 -5.33 5.62
C ASP A 160 8.81 -5.10 7.12
N ASP A 161 10.07 -5.19 7.54
CA ASP A 161 10.45 -5.02 8.94
C ASP A 161 10.17 -3.57 9.40
N LEU A 162 9.53 -3.40 10.55
CA LEU A 162 9.26 -2.08 11.14
C LEU A 162 10.39 -1.73 12.10
N SER A 163 11.01 -0.57 11.91
CA SER A 163 12.03 -0.04 12.84
C SER A 163 11.47 1.19 13.56
N PHE A 164 11.62 1.23 14.88
CA PHE A 164 11.18 2.34 15.71
C PHE A 164 12.18 2.65 16.82
N LEU A 165 12.12 3.86 17.35
CA LEU A 165 12.90 4.32 18.49
C LEU A 165 12.03 4.31 19.75
N ASP A 166 12.54 3.76 20.85
CA ASP A 166 11.87 3.84 22.15
C ASP A 166 12.16 5.14 22.90
N ASP A 167 11.48 5.35 24.03
CA ASP A 167 11.66 6.54 24.87
C ASP A 167 13.08 6.62 25.48
N ASN A 168 13.83 5.51 25.47
CA ASN A 168 15.23 5.43 25.91
C ASN A 168 16.23 5.65 24.76
N LEU A 169 15.77 6.06 23.57
CA LEU A 169 16.56 6.27 22.36
C LEU A 169 17.26 4.99 21.85
N VAL A 170 16.67 3.83 22.08
CA VAL A 170 17.13 2.53 21.57
C VAL A 170 16.29 2.13 20.36
N TYR A 171 16.96 1.75 19.28
CA TYR A 171 16.30 1.26 18.07
C TYR A 171 15.88 -0.20 18.23
N HIS A 172 14.65 -0.49 17.83
CA HIS A 172 14.09 -1.84 17.79
C HIS A 172 13.56 -2.16 16.40
N ILE A 173 13.53 -3.46 16.07
CA ILE A 173 13.06 -3.93 14.77
C ILE A 173 12.07 -5.08 14.96
N LEU A 174 10.84 -4.90 14.47
CA LEU A 174 9.81 -5.94 14.45
C LEU A 174 9.79 -6.65 13.10
N LYS A 175 10.12 -7.94 13.13
CA LYS A 175 10.11 -8.80 11.94
C LYS A 175 8.85 -9.67 11.91
N LYS A 176 8.33 -9.92 10.71
CA LYS A 176 7.14 -10.77 10.48
C LYS A 176 5.94 -10.39 11.38
N HIS A 177 5.80 -9.10 11.66
CA HIS A 177 4.79 -8.60 12.59
C HIS A 177 3.44 -8.40 11.88
N SER A 178 3.42 -7.87 10.65
CA SER A 178 2.21 -7.61 9.86
C SER A 178 2.09 -8.54 8.65
N ALA A 179 0.86 -8.86 8.25
CA ALA A 179 0.58 -9.72 7.09
C ALA A 179 0.53 -8.93 5.78
N LYS A 180 1.21 -9.42 4.74
CA LYS A 180 1.16 -8.83 3.37
C LYS A 180 0.17 -9.55 2.46
N ARG A 181 0.04 -10.87 2.64
CA ARG A 181 -0.91 -11.71 1.89
C ARG A 181 -1.50 -12.78 2.79
N CYS A 182 -2.75 -13.12 2.51
CA CYS A 182 -3.50 -14.14 3.23
C CYS A 182 -3.82 -15.33 2.34
N GLY A 183 -3.89 -16.50 2.93
CA GLY A 183 -4.30 -17.74 2.26
C GLY A 183 -4.85 -18.77 3.24
N CYS A 184 -5.53 -19.76 2.69
CA CYS A 184 -5.98 -20.93 3.44
C CYS A 184 -4.87 -21.98 3.43
N VAL A 185 -4.34 -22.29 4.62
CA VAL A 185 -3.21 -23.22 4.84
C VAL A 185 -3.45 -24.11 6.05
#